data_AF-A0A8B8FZI7-F1
#
_entry.id   AF-A0A8B8FZI7-F1
#
_cell.length_a   1.000
_cell.length_b   1.000
_cell.length_c   1.000
_cell.angle_alpha   90.00
_cell.angle_beta   90.00
_cell.angle_gamma   90.00
#
_symmetry.space_group_name_H-M   'P 1'
#
loop_
_entity.id
_entity.type
_entity.pdbx_description
1 polymer ?
#
loop_
_entity_poly.entity_id
_entity_poly.type
_entity_poly.pdbx_seq_one_letter_code
_entity_poly.pdbx_strand_id
1 'polypeptide(L)'
;MSLNTAHVQGGGCLIHAGECIILFTDAVTIDFHGQDGRAFHGSKVGKLFLTTHRLIFINKSDKDDLLSFSMPFVTLKDVELEQPVFGSNYIKGKIRAQPNGNWVGEAKFKLIFKKGGAIDFGQAMLRAASMANSNFPQMDNPPPYAPPEGPYYMADVPYGVPPPGYYGWMPSTAAFPDAPPPQSVYRTDMPPPYPGIIGFTGNPGYASAPPAQTAPPPQHFNGQAADAAQSAYFDPNRPQMAYVPPPSYYELPPPYKEAENKKND
;
A
#
# COMPACT_ATOMS: atom_id res chain seq x y z
N MET A 1 -1.13 2.28 -5.00
CA MET A 1 -2.28 3.19 -5.02
C MET A 1 -3.53 2.45 -5.43
N SER A 2 -4.63 2.65 -4.71
CA SER A 2 -5.93 2.09 -5.09
C SER A 2 -7.06 3.12 -5.01
N LEU A 3 -8.03 2.98 -5.91
CA LEU A 3 -9.16 3.88 -6.13
C LEU A 3 -10.43 3.29 -5.51
N ASN A 4 -11.13 4.07 -4.69
CA ASN A 4 -12.40 3.71 -4.05
C ASN A 4 -12.32 2.46 -3.16
N THR A 5 -11.23 2.31 -2.40
CA THR A 5 -10.93 1.13 -1.58
C THR A 5 -10.79 1.40 -0.08
N ALA A 6 -10.77 2.66 0.34
CA ALA A 6 -10.47 3.07 1.71
C ALA A 6 -11.60 3.90 2.34
N HIS A 7 -12.84 3.61 1.94
CA HIS A 7 -14.03 4.27 2.48
C HIS A 7 -15.12 3.25 2.81
N VAL A 8 -16.03 3.67 3.69
CA VAL A 8 -17.31 3.00 3.94
C VAL A 8 -18.46 3.88 3.45
N GLN A 9 -19.66 3.32 3.41
CA GLN A 9 -20.88 4.06 3.10
C GLN A 9 -21.01 5.31 4.00
N GLY A 10 -21.36 6.45 3.40
CA GLY A 10 -21.46 7.73 4.11
C GLY A 10 -20.13 8.50 4.24
N GLY A 11 -19.05 8.05 3.59
CA GLY A 11 -17.79 8.80 3.53
C GLY A 11 -16.92 8.66 4.79
N GLY A 12 -17.06 7.55 5.51
CA GLY A 12 -16.14 7.17 6.57
C GLY A 12 -14.82 6.65 6.01
N CYS A 13 -13.70 6.90 6.68
CA CYS A 13 -12.37 6.42 6.33
C CYS A 13 -12.17 4.98 6.82
N LEU A 14 -11.71 4.08 5.96
CA LEU A 14 -11.41 2.69 6.30
C LEU A 14 -9.91 2.47 6.44
N ILE A 15 -9.48 2.08 7.65
CA ILE A 15 -8.11 1.74 7.99
C ILE A 15 -7.96 0.24 8.28
N HIS A 16 -6.75 -0.27 8.16
CA HIS A 16 -6.42 -1.65 8.50
C HIS A 16 -6.24 -1.86 10.01
N ALA A 17 -6.20 -3.12 10.44
CA ALA A 17 -5.85 -3.48 11.81
C ALA A 17 -4.45 -2.97 12.16
N GLY A 18 -4.33 -2.33 13.33
CA GLY A 18 -3.09 -1.68 13.78
C GLY A 18 -2.66 -0.45 12.96
N GLU A 19 -3.34 -0.09 11.87
CA GLU A 19 -3.09 1.18 11.20
C GLU A 19 -3.58 2.33 12.11
N CYS A 20 -2.75 3.36 12.25
CA CYS A 20 -3.01 4.49 13.14
C CYS A 20 -2.98 5.79 12.35
N ILE A 21 -3.90 6.70 12.64
CA ILE A 21 -3.92 8.04 12.05
C ILE A 21 -2.93 8.90 12.83
N ILE A 22 -1.96 9.48 12.13
CA ILE A 22 -0.94 10.36 12.72
C ILE A 22 -1.22 11.84 12.46
N LEU A 23 -1.86 12.19 11.34
CA LEU A 23 -2.40 13.54 11.08
C LEU A 23 -3.72 13.46 10.33
N PHE A 24 -4.55 14.47 10.54
CA PHE A 24 -5.82 14.68 9.86
C PHE A 24 -5.93 16.15 9.46
N THR A 25 -6.50 16.38 8.29
CA THR A 25 -6.91 17.72 7.87
C THR A 25 -8.15 17.64 7.00
N ASP A 26 -9.04 18.60 7.16
CA ASP A 26 -10.23 18.77 6.33
C ASP A 26 -10.03 19.86 5.27
N ALA A 27 -10.82 19.80 4.20
CA ALA A 27 -10.84 20.75 3.10
C ALA A 27 -9.55 20.84 2.27
N VAL A 28 -8.86 19.71 2.09
CA VAL A 28 -7.78 19.58 1.11
C VAL A 28 -8.38 19.43 -0.28
N THR A 29 -7.85 20.17 -1.25
CA THR A 29 -8.18 19.96 -2.67
C THR A 29 -7.16 19.01 -3.29
N ILE A 30 -7.62 17.98 -3.99
CA ILE A 30 -6.78 17.08 -4.79
C ILE A 30 -7.07 17.26 -6.28
N ASP A 31 -6.00 17.44 -7.05
CA ASP A 31 -6.02 17.44 -8.51
C ASP A 31 -5.17 16.29 -9.04
N PHE A 32 -5.58 15.73 -10.18
CA PHE A 32 -4.84 14.69 -10.89
C PHE A 32 -4.51 15.12 -12.31
N HIS A 33 -3.36 14.66 -12.82
CA HIS A 33 -2.96 14.85 -14.21
C HIS A 33 -2.34 13.56 -14.77
N GLY A 34 -2.54 13.34 -16.08
CA GLY A 34 -2.02 12.16 -16.78
C GLY A 34 -2.86 10.89 -16.64
N GLN A 35 -4.13 11.03 -16.24
CA GLN A 35 -5.12 9.96 -16.20
C GLN A 35 -6.46 10.47 -16.75
N ASP A 36 -7.06 9.70 -17.65
CA ASP A 36 -8.30 10.08 -18.36
C ASP A 36 -9.56 9.43 -17.76
N GLY A 37 -9.40 8.63 -16.70
CA GLY A 37 -10.54 8.06 -15.99
C GLY A 37 -11.39 9.15 -15.33
N ARG A 38 -12.72 9.00 -15.36
CA ARG A 38 -13.66 10.01 -14.82
C ARG A 38 -13.35 10.42 -13.37
N ALA A 39 -12.93 9.46 -12.54
CA ALA A 39 -12.50 9.70 -11.15
C ALA A 39 -11.28 10.64 -11.02
N PHE A 40 -10.51 10.87 -12.08
CA PHE A 40 -9.34 11.75 -12.08
C PHE A 40 -9.66 13.15 -12.64
N HIS A 41 -10.83 13.36 -13.24
CA HIS A 41 -11.20 14.65 -13.83
C HIS A 41 -11.63 15.68 -12.79
N GLY A 42 -11.14 16.91 -12.95
CA GLY A 42 -11.51 18.04 -12.11
C GLY A 42 -10.96 17.99 -10.68
N SER A 43 -11.04 19.14 -10.01
CA SER A 43 -10.60 19.32 -8.63
C SER A 43 -11.60 18.74 -7.65
N LYS A 44 -11.09 18.02 -6.66
CA LYS A 44 -11.92 17.35 -5.64
C LYS A 44 -11.56 17.85 -4.27
N VAL A 45 -12.56 18.09 -3.43
CA VAL A 45 -12.35 18.59 -2.07
C VAL A 45 -12.74 17.51 -1.09
N GLY A 46 -11.89 17.27 -0.10
CA GLY A 46 -12.11 16.19 0.85
C GLY A 46 -11.26 16.29 2.10
N LYS A 47 -11.31 15.20 2.86
CA LYS A 47 -10.51 14.98 4.04
C LYS A 47 -9.25 14.23 3.65
N LEU A 48 -8.14 14.56 4.29
CA LEU A 48 -6.88 13.88 4.10
C LEU A 48 -6.39 13.33 5.43
N PHE A 49 -6.12 12.04 5.45
CA PHE A 49 -5.57 11.32 6.58
C PHE A 49 -4.14 10.94 6.23
N LEU A 50 -3.20 11.25 7.12
CA LEU A 50 -1.88 10.64 7.13
C LEU A 50 -1.91 9.53 8.17
N THR A 51 -1.61 8.30 7.77
CA THR A 51 -1.53 7.16 8.67
C THR A 51 -0.09 6.70 8.84
N THR A 52 0.11 5.72 9.70
CA THR A 52 1.38 5.00 9.83
C THR A 52 1.81 4.28 8.54
N HIS A 53 0.93 4.14 7.54
CA HIS A 53 1.16 3.29 6.36
C HIS A 53 0.92 4.00 5.01
N ARG A 54 0.03 4.99 4.97
CA ARG A 54 -0.42 5.61 3.73
C ARG A 54 -1.02 7.00 3.96
N LEU A 55 -1.22 7.74 2.86
CA LEU A 55 -2.23 8.78 2.85
C LEU A 55 -3.58 8.17 2.43
N ILE A 56 -4.67 8.67 2.99
CA ILE A 56 -6.03 8.34 2.55
C ILE A 56 -6.75 9.66 2.28
N PHE A 57 -7.16 9.86 1.04
CA PHE A 57 -8.09 10.93 0.69
C PHE A 57 -9.51 10.39 0.68
N ILE A 58 -10.42 11.08 1.35
CA ILE A 58 -11.87 10.78 1.32
C ILE A 58 -12.57 11.99 0.71
N ASN A 59 -13.28 11.77 -0.41
CA ASN A 59 -14.00 12.85 -1.08
C ASN A 59 -15.17 13.31 -0.21
N LYS A 60 -15.42 14.62 -0.18
CA LYS A 60 -16.59 15.20 0.48
C LYS A 60 -17.88 14.91 -0.29
N SER A 61 -17.79 14.75 -1.61
CA SER A 61 -18.93 14.42 -2.47
C SER A 61 -19.05 12.92 -2.65
N ASP A 62 -20.18 12.36 -2.22
CA ASP A 62 -20.57 10.96 -2.44
C ASP A 62 -21.14 10.70 -3.84
N LYS A 63 -21.32 11.77 -4.63
CA LYS A 63 -21.78 11.71 -6.03
C LYS A 63 -20.65 11.74 -7.06
N ASP A 64 -19.41 11.91 -6.60
CA ASP A 64 -18.23 11.92 -7.46
C ASP A 64 -17.77 10.49 -7.77
N ASP A 65 -17.18 10.27 -8.94
CA ASP A 65 -16.61 8.96 -9.30
C ASP A 65 -15.40 8.59 -8.42
N LEU A 66 -14.73 9.58 -7.82
CA LEU A 66 -13.74 9.39 -6.77
C LEU A 66 -14.40 9.55 -5.39
N LEU A 67 -14.56 8.46 -4.66
CA LEU A 67 -15.02 8.45 -3.28
C LEU A 67 -13.86 8.37 -2.29
N SER A 68 -12.83 7.59 -2.60
CA SER A 68 -11.59 7.56 -1.83
C SER A 68 -10.37 7.23 -2.66
N PHE A 69 -9.21 7.62 -2.15
CA PHE A 69 -7.93 7.34 -2.77
C PHE A 69 -6.91 6.91 -1.73
N SER A 70 -6.47 5.66 -1.80
CA SER A 70 -5.56 5.04 -0.84
C SER A 70 -4.14 5.02 -1.37
N MET A 71 -3.25 5.74 -0.68
CA MET A 71 -1.89 6.09 -1.10
C MET A 71 -0.78 5.50 -0.22
N PRO A 72 -0.47 4.21 -0.35
CA PRO A 72 0.70 3.61 0.31
C PRO A 72 1.97 4.38 -0.03
N PHE A 73 2.82 4.61 0.98
CA PHE A 73 4.07 5.35 0.80
C PHE A 73 4.97 4.75 -0.29
N VAL A 74 4.99 3.42 -0.38
CA VAL A 74 5.72 2.65 -1.40
C VAL A 74 5.27 2.93 -2.85
N THR A 75 4.14 3.62 -3.04
CA THR A 75 3.61 3.97 -4.38
C THR A 75 3.80 5.42 -4.77
N LEU A 76 4.37 6.21 -3.86
CA LEU A 76 4.68 7.61 -4.09
C LEU A 76 6.08 7.74 -4.70
N LYS A 77 6.21 8.64 -5.68
CA LYS A 77 7.49 9.02 -6.29
C LYS A 77 7.54 10.52 -6.47
N ASP A 78 8.74 11.08 -6.50
CA ASP A 78 9.00 12.49 -6.82
C ASP A 78 8.11 13.45 -6.00
N VAL A 79 8.00 13.20 -4.69
CA VAL A 79 7.12 13.98 -3.81
C VAL A 79 7.82 15.25 -3.36
N GLU A 80 7.17 16.39 -3.60
CA GLU A 80 7.71 17.72 -3.32
C GLU A 80 6.67 18.57 -2.58
N LEU A 81 7.15 19.34 -1.60
CA LEU A 81 6.39 20.39 -0.93
C LEU A 81 6.71 21.73 -1.59
N GLU A 82 5.68 22.39 -2.12
CA GLU A 82 5.79 23.68 -2.78
C GLU A 82 5.19 24.79 -1.92
N GLN A 83 5.93 25.88 -1.79
CA GLN A 83 5.55 27.07 -1.02
C GLN A 83 5.55 28.31 -1.92
N PRO A 84 4.49 28.49 -2.74
CA PRO A 84 4.39 29.66 -3.61
C PRO A 84 4.35 30.96 -2.79
N VAL A 85 4.98 32.02 -3.32
CA VAL A 85 4.89 33.37 -2.74
C VAL A 85 3.44 33.87 -2.73
N PHE A 86 2.63 33.43 -3.71
CA PHE A 86 1.21 33.72 -3.80
C PHE A 86 0.40 32.42 -3.97
N GLY A 87 -0.67 32.30 -3.19
CA GLY A 87 -1.56 31.13 -3.22
C GLY A 87 -1.32 30.17 -2.06
N SER A 88 -2.00 29.03 -2.08
CA SER A 88 -1.87 28.01 -1.03
C SER A 88 -0.68 27.10 -1.29
N ASN A 89 0.01 26.73 -0.21
CA ASN A 89 1.02 25.68 -0.23
C ASN A 89 0.39 24.35 -0.66
N TYR A 90 1.16 23.56 -1.39
CA TYR A 90 0.68 22.28 -1.90
C TYR A 90 1.78 21.23 -1.92
N ILE A 91 1.37 19.96 -1.83
CA ILE A 91 2.23 18.80 -2.03
C ILE A 91 1.91 18.25 -3.40
N LYS A 92 2.92 17.99 -4.22
CA LYS A 92 2.76 17.30 -5.50
C LYS A 92 3.65 16.07 -5.56
N GLY A 93 3.32 15.16 -6.46
CA GLY A 93 4.17 14.03 -6.76
C GLY A 93 3.56 13.13 -7.82
N LYS A 94 4.21 11.99 -8.01
CA LYS A 94 3.72 10.90 -8.86
C LYS A 94 3.23 9.76 -8.00
N ILE A 95 2.24 9.06 -8.54
CA ILE A 95 1.62 7.91 -7.90
C ILE A 95 1.44 6.81 -8.93
N ARG A 96 1.72 5.58 -8.51
CA ARG A 96 1.54 4.40 -9.34
C ARG A 96 0.41 3.51 -8.83
N ALA A 97 -0.43 3.06 -9.76
CA ALA A 97 -1.48 2.09 -9.48
C ALA A 97 -0.88 0.80 -8.90
N GLN A 98 -1.54 0.26 -7.88
CA GLN A 98 -1.33 -1.13 -7.47
C GLN A 98 -2.03 -2.06 -8.45
N PRO A 99 -1.50 -3.27 -8.69
CA PRO A 99 -2.30 -4.33 -9.29
C PRO A 99 -3.62 -4.48 -8.52
N ASN A 100 -4.73 -4.66 -9.22
CA ASN A 100 -6.09 -4.74 -8.65
C ASN A 100 -6.56 -3.48 -7.90
N GLY A 101 -5.88 -2.34 -8.04
CA GLY A 101 -6.21 -1.09 -7.35
C GLY A 101 -7.35 -0.29 -7.99
N ASN A 102 -8.21 -0.87 -8.82
CA ASN A 102 -9.30 -0.22 -9.57
C ASN A 102 -8.90 0.86 -10.59
N TRP A 103 -7.62 0.98 -10.92
CA TRP A 103 -7.10 1.79 -12.03
C TRP A 103 -5.72 1.29 -12.44
N VAL A 104 -5.15 1.82 -13.54
CA VAL A 104 -3.86 1.37 -14.08
C VAL A 104 -2.95 2.55 -14.45
N GLY A 105 -1.65 2.31 -14.42
CA GLY A 105 -0.64 3.28 -14.84
C GLY A 105 -0.18 4.20 -13.70
N GLU A 106 0.16 5.43 -14.07
CA GLU A 106 0.65 6.45 -13.16
C GLU A 106 -0.14 7.75 -13.32
N ALA A 107 -0.23 8.54 -12.25
CA ALA A 107 -0.79 9.88 -12.29
C ALA A 107 0.14 10.84 -11.55
N LYS A 108 0.08 12.12 -11.90
CA LYS A 108 0.58 13.19 -11.04
C LYS A 108 -0.55 13.66 -10.15
N PHE A 109 -0.29 13.84 -8.87
CA PHE A 109 -1.25 14.39 -7.93
C PHE A 109 -0.77 15.75 -7.40
N LYS A 110 -1.72 16.58 -6.99
CA LYS A 110 -1.47 17.83 -6.27
C LYS A 110 -2.48 17.99 -5.14
N LEU A 111 -1.99 18.03 -3.90
CA LEU A 111 -2.76 18.25 -2.67
C LEU A 111 -2.58 19.70 -2.22
N ILE A 112 -3.64 20.50 -2.28
CA ILE A 112 -3.64 21.93 -1.98
C ILE A 112 -4.29 22.16 -0.61
N PHE A 113 -3.54 22.79 0.29
CA PHE A 113 -3.92 22.99 1.70
C PHE A 113 -4.45 24.41 1.90
N LYS A 114 -5.76 24.60 1.68
CA LYS A 114 -6.40 25.92 1.73
C LYS A 114 -6.47 26.54 3.14
N LYS A 115 -6.41 25.71 4.18
CA LYS A 115 -6.49 26.13 5.59
C LYS A 115 -5.12 26.26 6.28
N GLY A 116 -4.01 26.13 5.54
CA GLY A 116 -2.66 26.06 6.12
C GLY A 116 -2.27 24.63 6.53
N GLY A 117 -1.18 24.50 7.30
CA GLY A 117 -0.66 23.21 7.76
C GLY A 117 0.11 22.40 6.71
N ALA A 118 0.22 22.86 5.46
CA ALA A 118 0.89 22.13 4.38
C ALA A 118 2.36 21.78 4.70
N ILE A 119 3.05 22.66 5.42
CA ILE A 119 4.47 22.49 5.76
C ILE A 119 4.60 21.35 6.77
N ASP A 120 3.87 21.44 7.88
CA ASP A 120 3.83 20.40 8.91
C ASP A 120 3.36 19.07 8.34
N PHE A 121 2.32 19.08 7.49
CA PHE A 121 1.81 17.88 6.83
C PHE A 121 2.88 17.28 5.91
N GLY A 122 3.49 18.10 5.06
CA GLY A 122 4.47 17.68 4.07
C GLY A 122 5.72 17.12 4.74
N GLN A 123 6.24 17.77 5.77
CA GLN A 123 7.36 17.28 6.55
C GLN A 123 7.03 15.96 7.26
N ALA A 124 5.85 15.86 7.87
CA ALA A 124 5.40 14.64 8.52
C ALA A 124 5.25 13.48 7.54
N MET A 125 4.64 13.74 6.38
CA MET A 125 4.45 12.77 5.31
C MET A 125 5.79 12.29 4.73
N LEU A 126 6.72 13.20 4.44
CA LEU A 126 8.05 12.84 3.91
C LEU A 126 8.84 12.00 4.91
N ARG A 127 8.77 12.34 6.20
CA ARG A 127 9.38 11.54 7.27
C ARG A 127 8.74 10.17 7.38
N ALA A 128 7.41 10.09 7.35
CA ALA A 128 6.69 8.82 7.40
C ALA A 128 7.03 7.93 6.19
N ALA A 129 7.05 8.49 4.99
CA ALA A 129 7.42 7.77 3.78
C ALA A 129 8.86 7.24 3.84
N SER A 130 9.81 8.05 4.32
CA SER A 130 11.21 7.63 4.51
C SER A 130 11.34 6.45 5.49
N MET A 131 10.64 6.52 6.64
CA MET A 131 10.63 5.43 7.62
C MET A 131 9.99 4.16 7.06
N ALA A 132 8.82 4.27 6.41
CA ALA A 132 8.12 3.12 5.85
C ALA A 132 8.92 2.45 4.70
N ASN A 133 9.53 3.23 3.82
CA ASN A 133 10.36 2.71 2.73
C ASN A 133 11.63 2.02 3.27
N SER A 134 12.22 2.54 4.35
CA SER A 134 13.35 1.87 5.03
C SER A 134 12.96 0.50 5.60
N ASN A 135 11.68 0.32 5.96
CA ASN A 135 11.12 -0.95 6.40
C ASN A 135 10.68 -1.87 5.23
N PHE A 136 10.75 -1.39 3.98
CA PHE A 136 10.39 -2.16 2.79
C PHE A 136 11.47 -2.17 1.70
N PRO A 137 12.72 -2.55 2.03
CA PRO A 137 13.86 -2.41 1.13
C PRO A 137 13.81 -3.32 -0.12
N GLN A 138 12.89 -4.30 -0.17
CA GLN A 138 12.88 -5.38 -1.17
C GLN A 138 11.78 -5.29 -2.23
N MET A 139 10.91 -4.26 -2.22
CA MET A 139 9.80 -4.17 -3.16
C MET A 139 9.70 -2.79 -3.81
N ASP A 140 10.29 -2.67 -5.01
CA ASP A 140 10.09 -1.51 -5.91
C ASP A 140 8.64 -1.40 -6.41
N ASN A 141 7.88 -2.51 -6.36
CA ASN A 141 6.48 -2.57 -6.73
C ASN A 141 5.62 -2.88 -5.50
N PRO A 142 4.55 -2.11 -5.27
CA PRO A 142 3.62 -2.42 -4.19
C PRO A 142 2.94 -3.77 -4.44
N PRO A 143 2.60 -4.51 -3.37
CA PRO A 143 1.81 -5.72 -3.51
C PRO A 143 0.45 -5.40 -4.15
N PRO A 144 -0.16 -6.37 -4.87
CA PRO A 144 -1.53 -6.26 -5.35
C PRO A 144 -2.47 -5.82 -4.23
N TYR A 145 -3.38 -4.91 -4.55
CA TYR A 145 -4.48 -4.59 -3.64
C TYR A 145 -5.35 -5.85 -3.46
N ALA A 146 -5.59 -6.21 -2.21
CA ALA A 146 -6.59 -7.19 -1.82
C ALA A 146 -7.64 -6.45 -0.98
N PRO A 147 -8.94 -6.54 -1.33
CA PRO A 147 -9.98 -5.98 -0.49
C PRO A 147 -9.96 -6.67 0.87
N PRO A 148 -10.13 -5.92 1.98
CA PRO A 148 -10.26 -6.52 3.30
C PRO A 148 -11.44 -7.49 3.33
N GLU A 149 -11.20 -8.72 3.75
CA GLU A 149 -12.25 -9.70 4.00
C GLU A 149 -12.83 -9.51 5.42
N GLY A 150 -14.12 -9.76 5.58
CA GLY A 150 -14.80 -9.68 6.88
C GLY A 150 -15.45 -8.32 7.18
N PRO A 151 -16.05 -8.18 8.38
CA PRO A 151 -16.71 -6.95 8.78
C PRO A 151 -15.70 -5.83 9.05
N TYR A 152 -16.16 -4.60 8.95
CA TYR A 152 -15.48 -3.44 9.52
C TYR A 152 -16.29 -2.93 10.72
N TYR A 153 -15.58 -2.34 11.68
CA TYR A 153 -16.16 -1.77 12.89
C TYR A 153 -15.68 -0.34 13.06
N MET A 154 -16.43 0.43 13.85
CA MET A 154 -15.99 1.78 14.20
C MET A 154 -14.70 1.71 15.00
N ALA A 155 -13.71 2.49 14.56
CA ALA A 155 -12.45 2.60 15.26
C ALA A 155 -12.56 3.72 16.31
N ASP A 156 -12.30 3.40 17.57
CA ASP A 156 -11.99 4.42 18.56
C ASP A 156 -10.52 4.81 18.39
N VAL A 157 -10.28 5.80 17.52
CA VAL A 157 -8.96 6.34 17.24
C VAL A 157 -8.81 7.67 17.96
N PRO A 158 -8.21 7.70 19.17
CA PRO A 158 -7.87 8.97 19.79
C PRO A 158 -6.87 9.69 18.88
N TYR A 159 -7.30 10.83 18.31
CA TYR A 159 -6.50 11.61 17.40
C TYR A 159 -5.39 12.36 18.16
N GLY A 160 -4.15 12.29 17.66
CA GLY A 160 -3.00 12.93 18.28
C GLY A 160 -2.47 12.24 19.53
N VAL A 161 -2.98 11.06 19.88
CA VAL A 161 -2.49 10.23 20.98
C VAL A 161 -2.09 8.86 20.43
N PRO A 162 -0.86 8.37 20.71
CA PRO A 162 -0.46 7.08 20.20
C PRO A 162 -1.28 6.00 20.93
N PRO A 163 -1.71 4.92 20.24
CA PRO A 163 -2.35 3.80 20.92
C PRO A 163 -1.45 3.23 22.01
N PRO A 164 -2.02 2.62 23.07
CA PRO A 164 -1.23 1.91 24.07
C PRO A 164 -0.28 0.89 23.42
N GLY A 165 1.01 0.95 23.79
CA GLY A 165 2.04 0.08 23.22
C GLY A 165 2.60 0.50 21.85
N TYR A 166 2.20 1.65 21.32
CA TYR A 166 2.84 2.24 20.14
C TYR A 166 4.14 2.97 20.53
N TYR A 167 5.27 2.45 20.07
CA TYR A 167 6.61 3.03 20.31
C TYR A 167 7.20 3.70 19.06
N GLY A 168 6.35 4.08 18.10
CA GLY A 168 6.77 4.74 16.87
C GLY A 168 6.88 6.27 17.00
N TRP A 169 7.41 6.89 15.96
CA TRP A 169 7.38 8.34 15.82
C TRP A 169 5.94 8.84 15.62
N MET A 170 5.61 10.01 16.17
CA MET A 170 4.36 10.71 15.89
C MET A 170 4.62 12.22 15.69
N PRO A 171 4.04 12.85 14.66
CA PRO A 171 4.17 14.27 14.43
C PRO A 171 3.40 15.07 15.50
N SER A 172 3.79 16.33 15.67
CA SER A 172 2.98 17.28 16.43
C SER A 172 1.67 17.53 15.70
N THR A 173 0.55 17.50 16.43
CA THR A 173 -0.78 17.87 15.92
C THR A 173 -1.11 19.34 16.14
N ALA A 174 -0.18 20.17 16.66
CA ALA A 174 -0.46 21.57 16.99
C ALA A 174 -0.93 22.40 15.79
N ALA A 175 -0.42 22.12 14.59
CA ALA A 175 -0.85 22.76 13.34
C ALA A 175 -2.16 22.18 12.75
N PHE A 176 -2.70 21.13 13.36
CA PHE A 176 -3.90 20.39 12.93
C PHE A 176 -4.89 20.31 14.08
N PRO A 177 -5.60 21.41 14.40
CA PRO A 177 -6.57 21.45 15.49
C PRO A 177 -7.80 20.58 15.21
N ASP A 178 -8.07 20.29 13.94
CA ASP A 178 -9.16 19.42 13.54
C ASP A 178 -8.82 17.96 13.84
N ALA A 179 -9.77 17.22 14.40
CA ALA A 179 -9.74 15.76 14.51
C ALA A 179 -10.70 15.14 13.48
N PRO A 180 -10.51 13.86 13.09
CA PRO A 180 -11.52 13.13 12.34
C PRO A 180 -12.89 13.27 13.02
N PRO A 181 -13.98 13.52 12.25
CA PRO A 181 -15.31 13.61 12.84
C PRO A 181 -15.65 12.35 13.67
N PRO A 182 -16.43 12.48 14.75
CA PRO A 182 -16.91 11.33 15.50
C PRO A 182 -17.53 10.29 14.57
N GLN A 183 -17.30 9.02 14.85
CA GLN A 183 -17.94 7.90 14.11
C GLN A 183 -17.61 7.88 12.59
N SER A 184 -16.48 8.49 12.19
CA SER A 184 -16.07 8.58 10.77
C SER A 184 -14.86 7.75 10.39
N VAL A 185 -14.26 7.03 11.34
CA VAL A 185 -13.14 6.12 11.08
C VAL A 185 -13.55 4.71 11.43
N TYR A 186 -13.27 3.79 10.51
CA TYR A 186 -13.61 2.38 10.58
C TYR A 186 -12.36 1.56 10.41
N ARG A 187 -12.31 0.41 11.08
CA ARG A 187 -11.18 -0.51 11.05
C ARG A 187 -11.64 -1.89 10.59
N THR A 188 -10.79 -2.54 9.80
CA THR A 188 -10.90 -3.96 9.44
C THR A 188 -10.04 -4.80 10.36
N ASP A 189 -10.33 -6.10 10.47
CA ASP A 189 -9.42 -7.02 11.18
C ASP A 189 -8.17 -7.39 10.36
N MET A 190 -8.15 -7.10 9.06
CA MET A 190 -7.01 -7.40 8.20
C MET A 190 -5.86 -6.40 8.39
N PRO A 191 -4.59 -6.86 8.40
CA PRO A 191 -3.44 -5.97 8.51
C PRO A 191 -3.16 -5.26 7.18
N PRO A 192 -2.37 -4.18 7.18
CA PRO A 192 -1.86 -3.58 5.96
C PRO A 192 -1.00 -4.58 5.16
N PRO A 193 -1.09 -4.61 3.82
CA PRO A 193 -0.26 -5.50 2.99
C PRO A 193 1.17 -4.97 2.77
N TYR A 194 1.50 -3.78 3.29
CA TYR A 194 2.82 -3.13 3.22
C TYR A 194 3.22 -2.65 4.61
N PRO A 195 4.51 -2.52 4.93
CA PRO A 195 4.93 -2.09 6.25
C PRO A 195 4.66 -0.59 6.43
N GLY A 196 4.38 -0.21 7.67
CA GLY A 196 4.29 1.18 8.06
C GLY A 196 5.60 1.73 8.60
N ILE A 197 5.51 2.86 9.28
CA ILE A 197 6.66 3.55 9.89
C ILE A 197 7.36 2.75 11.01
N ILE A 198 6.72 1.69 11.53
CA ILE A 198 7.25 0.79 12.56
C ILE A 198 7.57 -0.62 12.03
N GLY A 199 7.47 -0.85 10.72
CA GLY A 199 7.64 -2.16 10.10
C GLY A 199 6.46 -3.10 10.34
N PHE A 200 6.59 -4.36 9.91
CA PHE A 200 5.55 -5.38 10.08
C PHE A 200 5.48 -5.92 11.52
N THR A 201 6.62 -6.01 12.21
CA THR A 201 6.73 -6.63 13.55
C THR A 201 6.47 -5.65 14.69
N GLY A 202 6.50 -4.34 14.42
CA GLY A 202 6.36 -3.31 15.44
C GLY A 202 4.91 -2.88 15.70
N ASN A 203 3.94 -3.41 14.96
CA ASN A 203 2.56 -2.92 15.04
C ASN A 203 1.78 -3.59 16.18
N PRO A 204 1.37 -2.85 17.24
CA PRO A 204 0.60 -3.42 18.34
C PRO A 204 -0.75 -3.91 17.80
N GLY A 205 -0.88 -5.24 17.70
CA GLY A 205 -2.07 -5.91 17.14
C GLY A 205 -1.77 -7.06 16.17
N TYR A 206 -0.53 -7.21 15.69
CA TYR A 206 -0.12 -8.32 14.82
C TYR A 206 1.20 -8.96 15.25
N ALA A 207 1.21 -10.30 15.36
CA ALA A 207 2.41 -11.11 15.59
C ALA A 207 2.98 -11.73 14.30
N SER A 208 2.36 -11.49 13.13
CA SER A 208 2.79 -12.07 11.85
C SER A 208 2.69 -11.05 10.72
N ALA A 209 3.78 -10.89 9.97
CA ALA A 209 3.75 -10.18 8.69
C ALA A 209 2.73 -10.86 7.74
N PRO A 210 2.08 -10.12 6.82
CA PRO A 210 1.28 -10.75 5.78
C PRO A 210 2.11 -11.82 5.07
N PRO A 211 1.53 -12.98 4.70
CA PRO A 211 2.27 -14.03 4.02
C PRO A 211 2.96 -13.43 2.80
N ALA A 212 4.28 -13.60 2.72
CA ALA A 212 5.05 -13.12 1.58
C ALA A 212 4.47 -13.75 0.31
N GLN A 213 3.76 -12.94 -0.48
CA GLN A 213 3.46 -13.31 -1.85
C GLN A 213 4.81 -13.29 -2.56
N THR A 214 5.43 -14.45 -2.66
CA THR A 214 6.60 -14.66 -3.50
C THR A 214 6.19 -14.33 -4.93
N ALA A 215 6.51 -13.11 -5.38
CA ALA A 215 6.54 -12.83 -6.79
C ALA A 215 7.49 -13.87 -7.42
N PRO A 216 7.04 -14.65 -8.43
CA PRO A 216 7.95 -15.57 -9.08
C PRO A 216 9.14 -14.76 -9.62
N PRO A 217 10.38 -15.26 -9.49
CA PRO A 217 11.53 -14.57 -10.06
C PRO A 217 11.30 -14.36 -11.56
N PRO A 218 11.79 -13.25 -12.16
CA PRO A 218 11.60 -12.99 -13.58
C PRO A 218 12.20 -14.14 -14.38
N GLN A 219 11.34 -15.04 -14.86
CA GLN A 219 11.74 -16.14 -15.72
C GLN A 219 12.01 -15.56 -17.10
N HIS A 220 13.26 -15.63 -17.53
CA HIS A 220 13.61 -15.53 -18.94
C HIS A 220 12.79 -16.58 -19.69
N PHE A 221 11.87 -16.12 -20.54
CA PHE A 221 11.06 -16.98 -21.41
C PHE A 221 11.98 -17.81 -22.30
N ASN A 222 12.07 -19.13 -22.04
CA ASN A 222 12.42 -20.11 -23.05
C ASN A 222 11.24 -21.09 -23.17
N GLY A 223 10.62 -21.13 -24.35
CA GLY A 223 9.27 -21.63 -24.59
C GLY A 223 9.12 -23.15 -24.64
N GLN A 224 9.48 -23.86 -23.56
CA GLN A 224 9.35 -25.33 -23.51
C GLN A 224 8.88 -25.91 -22.17
N ALA A 225 8.36 -25.08 -21.26
CA ALA A 225 7.93 -25.52 -19.91
C ALA A 225 6.42 -25.32 -19.62
N ALA A 226 5.58 -25.14 -20.64
CA ALA A 226 4.15 -24.87 -20.46
C ALA A 226 3.29 -26.12 -20.22
N ASP A 227 3.83 -27.33 -20.38
CA ASP A 227 3.02 -28.57 -20.35
C ASP A 227 2.99 -29.30 -18.99
N ALA A 228 3.86 -28.93 -18.04
CA ALA A 228 4.01 -29.68 -16.77
C ALA A 228 3.09 -29.20 -15.62
N ALA A 229 2.31 -28.13 -15.82
CA ALA A 229 1.53 -27.50 -14.74
C ALA A 229 0.11 -28.06 -14.54
N GLN A 230 -0.31 -29.08 -15.30
CA GLN A 230 -1.71 -29.53 -15.34
C GLN A 230 -2.04 -30.84 -14.59
N SER A 231 -1.19 -31.36 -13.69
CA SER A 231 -1.49 -32.67 -13.09
C SER A 231 -1.13 -32.79 -11.60
N ALA A 232 -1.82 -32.02 -10.75
CA ALA A 232 -1.96 -32.35 -9.33
C ALA A 232 -3.43 -32.70 -9.05
N TYR A 233 -3.69 -33.95 -8.66
CA TYR A 233 -5.02 -34.42 -8.27
C TYR A 233 -5.14 -34.41 -6.75
N PHE A 234 -6.21 -33.80 -6.23
CA PHE A 234 -6.48 -33.68 -4.80
C PHE A 234 -7.50 -34.75 -4.35
N ASP A 235 -7.13 -35.60 -3.39
CA ASP A 235 -8.02 -36.62 -2.80
C ASP A 235 -8.68 -36.07 -1.50
N PRO A 236 -10.00 -35.84 -1.48
CA PRO A 236 -10.70 -35.26 -0.33
C PRO A 236 -10.65 -36.10 0.96
N ASN A 237 -10.33 -37.40 0.89
CA ASN A 237 -10.34 -38.27 2.07
C ASN A 237 -8.98 -38.35 2.81
N ARG A 238 -7.93 -37.72 2.27
CA ARG A 238 -6.59 -37.70 2.88
C ARG A 238 -5.95 -36.30 2.78
N PRO A 239 -6.44 -35.32 3.55
CA PRO A 239 -6.03 -33.92 3.43
C PRO A 239 -4.57 -33.63 3.82
N GLN A 240 -3.85 -34.63 4.35
CA GLN A 240 -2.47 -34.50 4.82
C GLN A 240 -1.43 -35.02 3.82
N MET A 241 -1.84 -35.54 2.65
CA MET A 241 -0.88 -36.07 1.66
C MET A 241 -1.26 -35.64 0.24
N ALA A 242 -0.45 -34.76 -0.36
CA ALA A 242 -0.48 -34.47 -1.78
C ALA A 242 0.44 -35.47 -2.51
N TYR A 243 -0.13 -36.26 -3.42
CA TYR A 243 0.66 -37.17 -4.26
C TYR A 243 1.18 -36.41 -5.48
N VAL A 244 2.49 -36.16 -5.50
CA VAL A 244 3.17 -35.64 -6.69
C VAL A 244 3.80 -36.84 -7.41
N PRO A 245 3.36 -37.21 -8.62
CA PRO A 245 4.01 -38.27 -9.36
C PRO A 245 5.47 -37.86 -9.66
N PRO A 246 6.44 -38.79 -9.52
CA PRO A 246 7.84 -38.45 -9.79
C PRO A 246 8.01 -38.04 -11.27
N PRO A 247 8.82 -37.00 -11.56
CA PRO A 247 9.05 -36.55 -12.93
C PRO A 247 9.70 -37.67 -13.75
N SER A 248 9.24 -37.83 -14.99
CA SER A 248 9.61 -38.91 -15.92
C SER A 248 11.01 -38.78 -16.55
N TYR A 249 11.89 -37.91 -16.04
CA TYR A 249 13.23 -37.72 -16.56
C TYR A 249 14.28 -37.91 -15.47
N TYR A 250 14.75 -39.15 -15.34
CA TYR A 250 16.04 -39.47 -14.74
C TYR A 250 17.07 -39.45 -15.88
N GLU A 251 17.75 -38.32 -16.10
CA GLU A 251 19.05 -38.38 -16.78
C GLU A 251 20.10 -38.79 -15.75
N LEU A 252 20.66 -39.98 -15.95
CA LEU A 252 21.80 -40.47 -15.17
C LEU A 252 23.02 -39.58 -15.46
N PRO A 253 23.81 -39.18 -14.44
CA PRO A 253 25.02 -38.41 -14.67
C PRO A 253 26.03 -39.21 -15.52
N PRO A 254 26.79 -38.55 -16.41
CA PRO A 254 27.73 -39.22 -17.30
C PRO A 254 28.86 -39.92 -16.50
N PRO A 255 29.35 -41.08 -16.97
CA PRO A 255 30.40 -41.83 -16.29
C PRO A 255 31.76 -41.09 -16.29
N TYR A 256 32.48 -41.18 -15.17
CA TYR A 256 33.77 -40.55 -14.86
C TYR A 256 34.97 -41.04 -15.72
N LYS A 257 34.92 -40.95 -17.06
CA LYS A 257 36.06 -41.36 -17.92
C LYS A 257 36.48 -40.36 -19.00
N GLU A 258 36.17 -39.07 -18.87
CA GLU A 258 36.64 -38.05 -19.83
C GLU A 258 37.40 -36.87 -19.21
N ALA A 259 37.94 -37.04 -17.98
CA ALA A 259 38.74 -36.01 -17.32
C ALA A 259 40.28 -36.14 -17.51
N GLU A 260 40.77 -37.09 -18.32
CA GLU A 260 42.22 -37.38 -18.41
C GLU A 260 42.97 -36.86 -19.65
N ASN A 261 42.32 -36.27 -20.67
CA ASN A 261 43.04 -35.83 -21.88
C ASN A 261 43.22 -34.31 -22.02
N LYS A 262 43.40 -33.59 -20.92
CA LYS A 262 43.94 -32.21 -20.97
C LYS A 262 45.07 -32.02 -19.96
N LYS A 263 46.17 -32.75 -20.16
CA LYS A 263 47.49 -32.32 -19.70
C LYS A 263 48.58 -32.98 -20.56
N ASN A 264 49.40 -32.10 -21.15
CA ASN A 264 50.72 -32.29 -21.73
C ASN A 264 50.80 -32.45 -23.26
N ASP A 265 51.43 -31.43 -23.84
CA ASP A 265 52.18 -31.33 -25.11
C ASP A 265 51.51 -31.71 -26.44
#